data_AF-A0A8S3BZJ7-F1
#
_entry.id   AF-A0A8S3BZJ7-F1
#
_cell.length_a   1.000
_cell.length_b   1.000
_cell.length_c   1.000
_cell.angle_alpha   90.00
_cell.angle_beta   90.00
_cell.angle_gamma   90.00
#
_symmetry.space_group_name_H-M   'P 1'
#
loop_
_entity.id
_entity.type
_entity.pdbx_description
1 polymer ?
#
loop_
_entity_poly.entity_id
_entity_poly.type
_entity_poly.pdbx_seq_one_letter_code
_entity_poly.pdbx_strand_id
1 'polypeptide(L)' 'MGSKKPVHPNDHVNKSQSSNDTFPTAMHVAAALELNRRLHPALKHLHAALNKKSKDF' A
#
# COMPACT_ATOMS: atom_id res chain seq x y z
N MET A 1 7.91 -15.13 -23.55
CA MET A 1 8.80 -14.10 -23.00
C MET A 1 8.96 -13.01 -24.05
N GLY A 2 8.68 -11.74 -23.73
CA GLY A 2 8.73 -10.63 -24.69
C GLY A 2 10.12 -10.40 -25.28
N SER A 3 10.21 -9.68 -26.40
CA SER A 3 11.46 -9.47 -27.18
C SER A 3 12.57 -8.72 -26.44
N LYS A 4 12.27 -8.16 -25.25
CA LYS A 4 13.15 -7.31 -24.43
C LYS A 4 13.71 -6.08 -25.17
N LYS A 5 13.06 -5.70 -26.27
CA LYS A 5 13.31 -4.50 -27.07
C LYS A 5 11.97 -3.81 -27.35
N PRO A 6 11.91 -2.47 -27.38
CA PRO A 6 13.00 -1.52 -27.11
C PRO A 6 13.31 -1.37 -25.62
N VAL A 7 12.49 -1.94 -24.72
CA VAL A 7 12.65 -1.81 -23.27
C VAL A 7 13.11 -3.14 -22.65
N HIS A 8 14.34 -3.17 -22.13
CA HIS A 8 14.86 -4.31 -21.38
C HIS A 8 14.42 -4.21 -19.91
N PRO A 9 13.83 -5.27 -19.33
CA PRO A 9 13.28 -5.20 -17.98
C PRO A 9 14.35 -4.91 -16.92
N ASN A 10 15.56 -5.42 -17.07
CA ASN A 10 16.63 -5.17 -16.09
C ASN A 10 17.42 -3.89 -16.39
N ASP A 11 17.67 -3.60 -17.67
CA ASP A 11 18.60 -2.54 -18.04
C ASP A 11 17.90 -1.17 -18.06
N HIS A 12 16.57 -1.17 -18.20
CA HIS A 12 15.76 0.04 -18.27
C HIS A 12 14.78 0.16 -17.09
N VAL A 13 13.95 -0.86 -16.80
CA VAL A 13 12.91 -0.74 -15.75
C VAL A 13 13.50 -0.91 -14.35
N ASN A 14 14.27 -1.98 -14.13
CA ASN A 14 14.94 -2.28 -12.86
C ASN A 14 16.38 -1.72 -12.82
N LYS A 15 16.67 -0.68 -13.62
CA LYS A 15 18.01 -0.08 -13.67
C LYS A 15 18.32 0.56 -12.32
N SER A 16 19.49 0.23 -11.77
CA SER A 16 19.95 0.75 -10.47
C SER A 16 19.03 0.41 -9.29
N GLN A 17 18.16 -0.59 -9.45
CA GLN A 17 17.30 -1.13 -8.42
C GLN A 17 17.74 -2.55 -8.07
N SER A 18 17.65 -2.92 -6.79
CA SER A 18 17.76 -4.29 -6.35
C SER A 18 16.41 -4.79 -5.87
N SER A 19 16.18 -6.09 -5.88
CA SER A 19 15.02 -6.63 -5.16
C SER A 19 15.16 -6.37 -3.66
N ASN A 20 16.38 -6.27 -3.15
CA ASN A 20 16.64 -6.11 -1.72
C ASN A 20 16.24 -4.74 -1.16
N ASP A 21 16.18 -3.70 -1.98
CA ASP A 21 15.67 -2.37 -1.58
C ASP A 21 14.24 -2.13 -2.09
N THR A 22 13.91 -2.57 -3.32
CA THR A 22 12.58 -2.30 -3.90
C THR A 22 11.46 -3.13 -3.30
N PHE A 23 11.70 -4.39 -2.91
CA PHE A 23 10.65 -5.20 -2.28
C PHE A 23 10.25 -4.66 -0.91
N PRO A 24 11.17 -4.41 0.05
CA PRO A 24 10.82 -3.81 1.32
C PRO A 24 10.15 -2.44 1.16
N THR A 25 10.60 -1.65 0.17
CA THR A 25 9.95 -0.37 -0.16
C THR A 25 8.50 -0.57 -0.58
N ALA A 26 8.23 -1.49 -1.51
CA ALA A 26 6.88 -1.81 -1.96
C ALA A 26 5.99 -2.33 -0.81
N MET A 27 6.56 -3.14 0.09
CA MET A 27 5.84 -3.62 1.28
C MET A 27 5.40 -2.46 2.19
N HIS A 28 6.29 -1.51 2.47
CA HIS A 28 5.94 -0.34 3.27
C HIS A 28 4.91 0.55 2.59
N VAL A 29 5.01 0.77 1.28
CA VAL A 29 4.00 1.51 0.52
C VAL A 29 2.64 0.81 0.58
N ALA A 30 2.59 -0.51 0.37
CA ALA A 30 1.36 -1.28 0.45
C ALA A 30 0.73 -1.20 1.85
N ALA A 31 1.53 -1.38 2.91
CA ALA A 31 1.06 -1.26 4.29
C ALA A 31 0.51 0.14 4.57
N ALA A 32 1.22 1.21 4.19
CA ALA A 32 0.76 2.58 4.36
C ALA A 32 -0.56 2.83 3.63
N LEU A 33 -0.72 2.33 2.40
CA LEU A 33 -1.95 2.47 1.64
C LEU A 33 -3.13 1.75 2.31
N GLU A 34 -2.95 0.50 2.72
CA GLU A 34 -4.01 -0.28 3.38
C GLU A 34 -4.43 0.33 4.72
N LEU A 35 -3.47 0.77 5.52
CA LEU A 35 -3.73 1.42 6.80
C LEU A 35 -4.52 2.72 6.62
N ASN A 36 -4.11 3.57 5.69
CA ASN A 36 -4.72 4.89 5.51
C ASN A 36 -6.06 4.84 4.75
N ARG A 37 -6.20 3.94 3.77
CA ARG A 37 -7.38 3.92 2.89
C ARG A 37 -8.48 2.99 3.38
N ARG A 38 -8.14 1.97 4.17
CA ARG A 38 -9.13 0.96 4.60
C ARG A 38 -9.25 0.89 6.11
N LEU A 39 -8.16 0.62 6.81
CA LEU A 39 -8.23 0.37 8.26
C LEU A 39 -8.64 1.62 9.03
N HIS A 40 -7.96 2.75 8.82
CA HIS A 40 -8.23 3.97 9.57
C HIS A 40 -9.65 4.51 9.36
N PRO A 41 -10.20 4.58 8.14
CA PRO A 41 -11.60 4.93 7.93
C PRO A 41 -12.58 3.97 8.61
N ALA A 42 -12.32 2.65 8.54
CA ALA A 42 -13.17 1.66 9.18
C ALA A 42 -13.20 1.80 10.72
N LEU A 43 -12.03 2.04 11.33
CA LEU A 43 -11.92 2.30 12.77
C LEU A 43 -12.63 3.61 13.16
N LYS A 44 -12.49 4.66 12.37
CA LYS A 44 -13.23 5.91 12.58
C LYS A 44 -14.74 5.70 12.52
N HIS A 45 -15.22 4.92 11.56
CA HIS A 45 -16.64 4.59 11.43
C HIS A 45 -17.14 3.82 12.65
N LEU A 46 -16.42 2.76 13.06
CA LEU A 46 -16.75 1.97 14.24
C LEU A 46 -16.79 2.84 15.51
N HIS A 47 -15.75 3.65 15.72
CA HIS A 47 -15.67 4.56 16.86
C HIS A 47 -16.86 5.53 16.90
N ALA A 48 -17.21 6.14 15.75
CA ALA A 48 -18.34 7.06 15.67
C ALA A 48 -19.68 6.38 16.02
N ALA A 49 -19.89 5.15 15.52
CA ALA A 49 -21.11 4.38 15.80
C ALA A 49 -21.24 4.03 17.30
N LEU A 50 -20.15 3.56 17.91
CA LEU A 50 -20.12 3.24 19.35
C LEU A 50 -20.32 4.50 20.21
N ASN A 51 -19.66 5.61 19.87
CA ASN A 51 -19.81 6.88 20.59
C ASN A 51 -21.24 7.43 20.48
N LYS A 52 -21.88 7.31 19.32
CA LYS A 52 -23.30 7.68 19.17
C LYS A 52 -24.18 6.85 20.11
N LYS A 53 -24.03 5.52 20.08
CA LYS A 53 -24.80 4.63 20.96
C LYS A 53 -24.60 4.94 22.43
N SER A 54 -23.37 5.20 22.85
CA SER A 54 -23.06 5.57 24.24
C SER A 54 -23.73 6.86 24.72
N LYS A 55 -24.13 7.76 23.81
CA LYS A 55 -24.80 9.02 24.16
C LYS A 55 -26.33 8.92 24.10
N ASP A 56 -26.84 7.93 23.38
CA ASP A 56 -28.28 7.68 23.23
C ASP A 56 -28.85 6.84 24.40
N PHE A 57 -27.97 6.22 25.22
CA PHE A 57 -28.31 5.54 26.49
C PHE A 57 -27.98 6.41 27.69
#